data_AF-R9X9I6-F1
#
_entry.id   AF-R9X9I6-F1
#
_cell.length_a   1.000
_cell.length_b   1.000
_cell.length_c   1.000
_cell.angle_alpha   90.00
_cell.angle_beta   90.00
_cell.angle_gamma   90.00
#
_symmetry.space_group_name_H-M   'P 1'
#
loop_
_entity.id
_entity.type
_entity.pdbx_description
1 polymer ?
#
loop_
_entity_poly.entity_id
_entity_poly.type
_entity_poly.pdbx_seq_one_letter_code
_entity_poly.pdbx_strand_id
1 'polypeptide(L)'
;MAEDVIEWLPYVDTVDQRYLDEAEKTVKEELAAIGVPELHPRISELFPEVRHHWDEQYGLYKANVAGLEGSNKRAAEDEVLSELKRRCPGINISVYNDESEDPVLLATIAGYRYHQDLAVTQLLPQTLENQWAVNGAYLEGAEAAVRKQLQEQEQQIAQLDRHREELQQREALTFRYLERQWRDQLHSNLERAAGNI
;
A
#
# COMPACT_ATOMS: atom_id res chain seq x y z
N MET A 1 36.34 -16.97 -1.95
CA MET A 1 35.08 -17.08 -2.70
C MET A 1 34.18 -17.94 -1.84
N ALA A 2 33.38 -17.30 -1.01
CA ALA A 2 32.42 -17.97 -0.14
C ALA A 2 31.16 -18.15 -0.98
N GLU A 3 31.10 -19.24 -1.72
CA GLU A 3 30.03 -19.52 -2.68
C GLU A 3 29.02 -20.46 -2.02
N ASP A 4 27.80 -19.92 -1.88
CA ASP A 4 26.52 -20.60 -1.68
C ASP A 4 26.46 -21.70 -0.61
N VAL A 5 26.43 -21.27 0.65
CA VAL A 5 25.71 -22.05 1.67
C VAL A 5 24.22 -21.92 1.32
N ILE A 6 23.65 -22.97 0.78
CA ILE A 6 22.22 -23.03 0.48
C ILE A 6 21.46 -22.98 1.82
N GLU A 7 20.93 -21.79 2.11
CA GLU A 7 19.90 -21.53 3.10
C GLU A 7 18.64 -22.34 2.75
N TRP A 8 18.01 -22.94 3.77
CA TRP A 8 16.73 -23.66 3.79
C TRP A 8 16.00 -23.87 2.45
N LEU A 9 15.72 -25.14 2.09
CA LEU A 9 15.10 -25.56 0.82
C LEU A 9 13.61 -25.85 1.02
N PRO A 10 12.68 -24.89 0.80
CA PRO A 10 11.28 -25.02 1.21
C PRO A 10 10.52 -26.15 0.49
N TYR A 11 10.93 -26.52 -0.73
CA TYR A 11 10.30 -27.60 -1.51
C TYR A 11 10.83 -29.00 -1.15
N VAL A 12 11.91 -29.09 -0.37
CA VAL A 12 12.59 -30.34 -0.02
C VAL A 12 12.53 -30.60 1.48
N ASP A 13 12.73 -29.56 2.29
CA ASP A 13 12.75 -29.61 3.73
C ASP A 13 11.33 -29.58 4.27
N THR A 14 10.77 -30.77 4.56
CA THR A 14 9.50 -30.86 5.29
C THR A 14 9.76 -30.64 6.77
N VAL A 15 9.41 -29.46 7.27
CA VAL A 15 9.59 -29.08 8.67
C VAL A 15 8.30 -29.37 9.45
N ASP A 16 8.43 -30.03 10.60
CA ASP A 16 7.33 -30.18 11.56
C ASP A 16 7.06 -28.83 12.27
N GLN A 17 5.80 -28.53 12.54
CA GLN A 17 5.36 -27.28 13.16
C GLN A 17 6.11 -26.98 14.47
N ARG A 18 6.50 -28.03 15.20
CA ARG A 18 7.28 -27.92 16.45
C ARG A 18 8.59 -27.17 16.29
N TYR A 19 9.31 -27.40 15.19
CA TYR A 19 10.57 -26.71 14.92
C TYR A 19 10.36 -25.25 14.52
N LEU A 20 9.22 -24.94 13.88
CA LEU A 20 8.84 -23.55 13.61
C LEU A 20 8.54 -22.80 14.91
N ASP A 21 7.80 -23.44 15.83
CA ASP A 21 7.46 -22.87 17.12
C ASP A 21 8.72 -22.65 18.00
N GLU A 22 9.67 -23.60 17.97
CA GLU A 22 10.98 -23.47 18.65
C GLU A 22 11.85 -22.37 18.03
N ALA A 23 11.90 -22.27 16.70
CA ALA A 23 12.62 -21.22 16.01
C ALA A 23 12.03 -19.84 16.34
N GLU A 24 10.69 -19.71 16.30
CA GLU A 24 10.00 -18.47 16.63
C GLU A 24 10.26 -18.06 18.09
N LYS A 25 10.23 -19.02 19.02
CA LYS A 25 10.54 -18.77 20.44
C LYS A 25 11.98 -18.26 20.60
N THR A 26 12.94 -18.90 19.95
CA THR A 26 14.36 -18.49 20.02
C THR A 26 14.56 -17.10 19.43
N VAL A 27 13.93 -16.79 18.29
CA VAL A 27 13.96 -15.45 17.68
C VAL A 27 13.37 -14.40 18.63
N LYS A 28 12.25 -14.70 19.30
CA LYS A 28 11.63 -13.78 20.28
C LYS A 28 12.54 -13.52 21.48
N GLU A 29 13.21 -14.56 22.00
CA GLU A 29 14.14 -14.44 23.12
C GLU A 29 15.35 -13.57 22.75
N GLU A 30 15.93 -13.79 21.58
CA GLU A 30 17.06 -12.98 21.07
C GLU A 30 16.65 -11.52 20.78
N LEU A 31 15.48 -11.30 20.17
CA LEU A 31 14.96 -9.94 19.93
C LEU A 31 14.72 -9.20 21.25
N ALA A 32 14.21 -9.89 22.28
CA ALA A 32 14.01 -9.32 23.60
C ALA A 32 15.35 -8.99 24.30
N ALA A 33 16.39 -9.80 24.07
CA ALA A 33 17.73 -9.58 24.61
C ALA A 33 18.45 -8.39 23.93
N ILE A 34 18.26 -8.22 22.63
CA ILE A 34 18.84 -7.12 21.84
C ILE A 34 18.22 -5.77 22.23
N GLY A 35 16.96 -5.77 22.67
CA GLY A 35 16.33 -4.59 23.28
C GLY A 35 16.37 -3.34 22.41
N VAL A 36 16.28 -3.48 21.08
CA VAL A 36 16.25 -2.34 20.14
C VAL A 36 14.82 -1.80 20.06
N PRO A 37 14.54 -0.61 20.61
CA PRO A 37 13.22 0.01 20.51
C PRO A 37 13.04 0.80 19.21
N GLU A 38 14.08 0.92 18.38
CA GLU A 38 14.06 1.77 17.19
C GLU A 38 13.66 0.98 15.95
N LEU A 39 12.57 1.45 15.34
CA LEU A 39 12.11 1.04 14.02
C LEU A 39 13.25 1.24 13.01
N HIS A 40 13.46 0.26 12.13
CA HIS A 40 14.46 0.33 11.08
C HIS A 40 14.29 1.64 10.28
N PRO A 41 15.37 2.40 10.01
CA PRO A 41 15.28 3.77 9.46
C PRO A 41 14.57 3.88 8.10
N ARG A 42 14.43 2.75 7.39
CA ARG A 42 13.74 2.68 6.09
C ARG A 42 12.23 2.38 6.20
N ILE A 43 11.69 2.20 7.41
CA ILE A 43 10.24 2.00 7.60
C ILE A 43 9.46 3.25 7.17
N SER A 44 10.03 4.44 7.33
CA SER A 44 9.46 5.68 6.79
C SER A 44 9.43 5.74 5.26
N GLU A 45 10.21 4.93 4.55
CA GLU A 45 10.15 4.81 3.08
C GLU A 45 8.95 3.96 2.62
N LEU A 46 8.51 2.99 3.45
CA LEU A 46 7.35 2.14 3.19
C LEU A 46 6.03 2.86 3.48
N PHE A 47 6.06 3.80 4.42
CA PHE A 47 4.95 4.67 4.76
C PHE A 47 5.37 6.12 4.49
N PRO A 48 5.48 6.53 3.21
CA PRO A 48 5.73 7.93 2.90
C PRO A 48 4.65 8.77 3.60
N GLU A 49 5.06 9.85 4.28
CA GLU A 49 4.12 10.77 4.90
C GLU A 49 3.22 11.34 3.80
N VAL A 50 2.02 10.76 3.65
CA VAL A 50 1.00 11.26 2.76
C VAL A 50 0.48 12.52 3.39
N ARG A 51 1.00 13.68 2.94
CA ARG A 51 0.41 14.97 3.27
C ARG A 51 -0.96 15.03 2.63
N HIS A 52 -2.00 14.97 3.44
CA HIS A 52 -3.33 15.31 2.97
C HIS A 52 -3.40 16.82 2.81
N HIS A 53 -4.08 17.26 1.74
CA HIS A 53 -4.43 18.67 1.54
C HIS A 53 -4.99 19.30 2.82
N TRP A 54 -5.73 18.53 3.62
CA TRP A 54 -6.44 19.00 4.80
C TRP A 54 -5.61 18.99 6.09
N ASP A 55 -4.35 18.57 6.06
CA ASP A 55 -3.54 18.39 7.28
C ASP A 55 -3.33 19.71 8.04
N GLU A 56 -3.16 20.82 7.33
CA GLU A 56 -3.01 22.14 7.95
C GLU A 56 -4.32 22.62 8.59
N GLN A 57 -5.45 22.44 7.91
CA GLN A 57 -6.77 22.82 8.40
C GLN A 57 -7.18 21.93 9.58
N TYR A 58 -6.89 20.64 9.49
CA TYR A 58 -7.13 19.67 10.55
C TYR A 58 -6.21 19.92 11.74
N GLY A 59 -4.96 20.33 11.52
CA GLY A 59 -4.04 20.74 12.58
C GLY A 59 -4.56 21.91 13.40
N LEU A 60 -5.12 22.94 12.73
CA LEU A 60 -5.77 24.09 13.38
C LEU A 60 -7.02 23.67 14.17
N TYR A 61 -7.87 22.83 13.58
CA TYR A 61 -9.03 22.26 14.27
C TYR A 61 -8.62 21.45 15.51
N LYS A 62 -7.62 20.60 15.37
CA LYS A 62 -7.12 19.74 16.46
C LYS A 62 -6.54 20.57 17.61
N ALA A 63 -5.80 21.63 17.30
CA ALA A 63 -5.19 22.50 18.31
C ALA A 63 -6.24 23.33 19.08
N ASN A 64 -7.27 23.82 18.39
CA ASN A 64 -8.15 24.85 18.94
C ASN A 64 -9.55 24.35 19.34
N VAL A 65 -9.99 23.21 18.80
CA VAL A 65 -11.38 22.73 18.91
C VAL A 65 -11.50 21.33 19.51
N ALA A 66 -10.61 20.40 19.17
CA ALA A 66 -10.83 18.97 19.41
C ALA A 66 -11.04 18.58 20.89
N GLY A 67 -10.52 19.36 21.84
CA GLY A 67 -10.68 19.13 23.29
C GLY A 67 -11.85 19.88 23.95
N LEU A 68 -12.64 20.63 23.19
CA LEU A 68 -13.75 21.45 23.72
C LEU A 68 -15.10 20.73 23.59
N GLU A 69 -16.01 21.01 24.51
CA GLU A 69 -17.38 20.48 24.50
C GLU A 69 -18.44 21.59 24.60
N GLY A 70 -19.66 21.29 24.14
CA GLY A 70 -20.82 22.18 24.27
C GLY A 70 -20.70 23.49 23.49
N SER A 71 -21.18 24.58 24.09
CA SER A 71 -21.23 25.91 23.45
C SER A 71 -19.84 26.48 23.14
N ASN A 72 -18.83 26.13 23.92
CA ASN A 72 -17.45 26.60 23.72
C ASN A 72 -16.81 25.96 22.49
N LYS A 73 -17.19 24.73 22.16
CA LYS A 73 -16.76 24.05 20.93
C LYS A 73 -17.28 24.77 19.69
N ARG A 74 -18.58 25.11 19.66
CA ARG A 74 -19.18 25.81 18.51
C ARG A 74 -18.55 27.17 18.24
N ALA A 75 -18.31 27.96 19.30
CA ALA A 75 -17.65 29.25 19.15
C ALA A 75 -16.22 29.12 18.61
N ALA A 76 -15.45 28.14 19.09
CA ALA A 76 -14.10 27.86 18.60
C ALA A 76 -14.09 27.30 17.16
N GLU A 77 -15.09 26.49 16.78
CA GLU A 77 -15.28 26.04 15.40
C GLU A 77 -15.53 27.22 14.46
N ASP A 78 -16.42 28.14 14.85
CA ASP A 78 -16.73 29.33 14.06
C ASP A 78 -15.52 30.26 13.90
N GLU A 79 -14.69 30.39 14.94
CA GLU A 79 -13.45 31.16 14.90
C GLU A 79 -12.42 30.54 13.94
N VAL A 80 -12.17 29.24 14.04
CA VAL A 80 -11.26 28.51 13.12
C VAL A 80 -11.78 28.57 11.68
N LEU A 81 -13.08 28.38 11.47
CA LEU A 81 -13.70 28.50 10.14
C LEU A 81 -13.55 29.91 9.57
N SER A 82 -13.64 30.95 10.41
CA SER A 82 -13.46 32.34 10.00
C SER A 82 -12.02 32.62 9.58
N GLU A 83 -11.03 32.11 10.32
CA GLU A 83 -9.62 32.21 9.93
C GLU A 83 -9.32 31.47 8.61
N LEU A 84 -9.89 30.28 8.43
CA LEU A 84 -9.73 29.49 7.20
C LEU A 84 -10.34 30.20 5.98
N LYS A 85 -11.56 30.73 6.12
CA LYS A 85 -12.22 31.53 5.06
C LYS A 85 -11.44 32.80 4.70
N ARG A 86 -10.67 33.35 5.64
CA ARG A 86 -9.84 34.54 5.42
C ARG A 86 -8.59 34.22 4.58
N ARG A 87 -8.05 33.01 4.70
CA ARG A 87 -6.87 32.54 3.93
C ARG A 87 -7.24 32.11 2.52
N CYS A 88 -8.37 31.43 2.37
CA CYS A 88 -8.92 31.05 1.08
C CYS A 88 -10.32 31.65 0.96
N PRO A 89 -10.49 32.80 0.28
CA PRO A 89 -11.81 33.30 -0.04
C PRO A 89 -12.47 32.28 -0.98
N GLY A 90 -13.31 31.42 -0.40
CA GLY A 90 -14.10 30.46 -1.17
C GLY A 90 -15.07 31.19 -2.09
N ILE A 91 -15.87 30.41 -2.83
CA ILE A 91 -16.93 30.96 -3.68
C ILE A 91 -17.87 31.79 -2.81
N ASN A 92 -18.04 33.07 -3.16
CA ASN A 92 -18.91 33.96 -2.43
C ASN A 92 -20.38 33.63 -2.75
N ILE A 93 -21.02 32.85 -1.86
CA ILE A 93 -22.41 32.40 -2.04
C ILE A 93 -23.39 33.58 -1.96
N SER A 94 -23.01 34.71 -1.33
CA SER A 94 -23.88 35.90 -1.26
C SER A 94 -24.16 36.55 -2.62
N VAL A 95 -23.39 36.21 -3.66
CA VAL A 95 -23.63 36.64 -5.05
C VAL A 95 -24.87 35.97 -5.65
N TYR A 96 -25.35 34.88 -5.06
CA TYR A 96 -26.53 34.12 -5.50
C TYR A 96 -27.75 34.38 -4.62
N ASN A 97 -27.83 35.55 -3.96
CA ASN A 97 -28.99 35.89 -3.12
C ASN A 97 -30.19 36.34 -3.98
N ASP A 98 -31.22 35.50 -4.06
CA ASP A 98 -32.45 35.74 -4.82
C ASP A 98 -33.31 36.89 -4.25
N GLU A 99 -33.06 37.33 -3.01
CA GLU A 99 -33.81 38.42 -2.34
C GLU A 99 -33.22 39.82 -2.54
N SER A 100 -32.14 39.95 -3.31
CA SER A 100 -31.48 41.24 -3.54
C SER A 100 -32.22 42.11 -4.57
N GLU A 101 -32.44 43.38 -4.26
CA GLU A 101 -32.96 44.38 -5.21
C GLU A 101 -31.86 45.02 -6.08
N ASP A 102 -30.59 44.66 -5.87
CA ASP A 102 -29.47 45.21 -6.64
C ASP A 102 -29.53 44.75 -8.11
N PRO A 103 -29.66 45.67 -9.08
CA PRO A 103 -29.76 45.34 -10.50
C PRO A 103 -28.53 44.59 -11.04
N VAL A 104 -27.34 44.80 -10.48
CA VAL A 104 -26.13 44.08 -10.90
C VAL A 104 -26.18 42.63 -10.43
N LEU A 105 -26.67 42.39 -9.22
CA LEU A 105 -26.84 41.03 -8.68
C LEU A 105 -27.93 40.28 -9.46
N LEU A 106 -29.05 40.93 -9.74
CA LEU A 106 -30.15 40.35 -10.54
C LEU A 106 -29.71 39.99 -11.96
N ALA A 107 -28.91 40.85 -12.62
CA ALA A 107 -28.33 40.56 -13.93
C ALA A 107 -27.38 39.34 -13.89
N THR A 108 -26.62 39.20 -12.80
CA THR A 108 -25.72 38.07 -12.58
C THR A 108 -26.50 36.76 -12.41
N ILE A 109 -27.57 36.77 -11.62
CA ILE A 109 -28.46 35.61 -11.41
C ILE A 109 -29.15 35.21 -12.73
N ALA A 110 -29.64 36.20 -13.50
CA ALA A 110 -30.25 35.95 -14.80
C ALA A 110 -29.26 35.34 -15.80
N GLY A 111 -28.02 35.84 -15.85
CA GLY A 111 -26.95 35.27 -16.67
C GLY A 111 -26.61 33.82 -16.27
N TYR A 112 -26.56 33.53 -14.97
CA TYR A 112 -26.30 32.18 -14.48
C TYR A 112 -27.42 31.19 -14.82
N ARG A 113 -28.69 31.60 -14.67
CA ARG A 113 -29.85 30.80 -15.10
C ARG A 113 -29.82 30.52 -16.59
N TYR A 114 -29.52 31.52 -17.42
CA TYR A 114 -29.40 31.34 -18.85
C TYR A 114 -28.30 30.35 -19.21
N HIS A 115 -27.14 30.46 -18.56
CA HIS A 115 -26.05 29.51 -18.75
C HIS A 115 -26.44 28.08 -18.34
N GLN A 116 -27.13 27.90 -17.21
CA GLN A 116 -27.61 26.59 -16.77
C GLN A 116 -28.61 25.99 -17.77
N ASP A 117 -29.57 26.78 -18.24
CA ASP A 117 -30.55 26.34 -19.24
C ASP A 117 -29.85 25.93 -20.55
N LEU A 118 -28.93 26.76 -21.04
CA LEU A 118 -28.13 26.45 -22.23
C LEU A 118 -27.31 25.16 -22.07
N ALA A 119 -26.65 24.99 -20.92
CA ALA A 119 -25.84 23.81 -20.65
C ALA A 119 -26.68 22.53 -20.60
N VAL A 120 -27.84 22.56 -19.92
CA VAL A 120 -28.72 21.40 -19.76
C VAL A 120 -29.46 21.06 -21.05
N THR A 121 -29.94 22.06 -21.79
CA THR A 121 -30.79 21.82 -22.97
C THR A 121 -29.99 21.57 -24.25
N GLN A 122 -28.82 22.19 -24.40
CA GLN A 122 -28.07 22.14 -25.66
C GLN A 122 -26.75 21.38 -25.55
N LEU A 123 -25.94 21.66 -24.52
CA LEU A 123 -24.57 21.14 -24.47
C LEU A 123 -24.50 19.72 -23.93
N LEU A 124 -25.17 19.43 -22.81
CA LEU A 124 -25.14 18.11 -22.18
C LEU A 124 -25.72 17.03 -23.10
N PRO A 125 -26.90 17.18 -23.74
CA PRO A 125 -27.45 16.12 -24.59
C PRO A 125 -26.57 15.79 -25.80
N GLN A 126 -25.81 16.76 -26.32
CA GLN A 126 -24.94 16.57 -27.48
C GLN A 126 -23.59 15.93 -27.12
N THR A 127 -23.12 16.11 -25.88
CA THR A 127 -21.76 15.75 -25.49
C THR A 127 -21.69 14.59 -24.50
N LEU A 128 -22.70 14.40 -23.67
CA LEU A 128 -22.67 13.45 -22.56
C LEU A 128 -22.54 12.00 -23.05
N GLU A 129 -23.35 11.60 -24.03
CA GLU A 129 -23.30 10.22 -24.57
C GLU A 129 -21.94 9.90 -25.20
N ASN A 130 -21.41 10.83 -26.00
CA ASN A 130 -20.11 10.67 -26.65
C ASN A 130 -18.97 10.64 -25.62
N GLN A 131 -19.01 11.51 -24.61
CA GLN A 131 -18.02 11.52 -23.54
C GLN A 131 -18.06 10.23 -22.72
N TRP A 132 -19.24 9.73 -22.39
CA TRP A 132 -19.40 8.47 -21.66
C TRP A 132 -18.96 7.26 -22.48
N ALA A 133 -19.27 7.23 -23.78
CA ALA A 133 -18.82 6.17 -24.66
C ALA A 133 -17.29 6.14 -24.78
N VAL A 134 -16.65 7.30 -24.98
CA VAL A 134 -15.19 7.41 -25.06
C VAL A 134 -14.52 7.03 -23.74
N ASN A 135 -15.02 7.55 -22.61
CA ASN A 135 -14.47 7.22 -21.31
C ASN A 135 -14.67 5.74 -20.95
N GLY A 136 -15.82 5.17 -21.31
CA GLY A 136 -16.08 3.74 -21.14
C GLY A 136 -15.08 2.88 -21.91
N ALA A 137 -14.89 3.16 -23.20
CA ALA A 137 -13.91 2.45 -24.02
C ALA A 137 -12.47 2.60 -23.50
N TYR A 138 -12.11 3.79 -22.98
CA TYR A 138 -10.81 4.01 -22.35
C TYR A 138 -10.62 3.16 -21.08
N LEU A 139 -11.64 3.09 -20.22
CA LEU A 139 -11.60 2.29 -19.00
C LEU A 139 -11.53 0.80 -19.30
N GLU A 140 -12.28 0.31 -20.28
CA GLU A 140 -12.20 -1.08 -20.74
C GLU A 140 -10.79 -1.42 -21.28
N GLY A 141 -10.18 -0.52 -22.04
CA GLY A 141 -8.81 -0.67 -22.52
C GLY A 141 -7.78 -0.71 -21.39
N ALA A 142 -7.93 0.17 -20.39
CA ALA A 142 -7.08 0.19 -19.21
C ALA A 142 -7.23 -1.08 -18.37
N GLU A 143 -8.46 -1.56 -18.16
CA GLU A 143 -8.75 -2.82 -17.47
C GLU A 143 -8.12 -4.01 -18.19
N ALA A 144 -8.25 -4.08 -19.51
CA ALA A 144 -7.65 -5.14 -20.31
C ALA A 144 -6.11 -5.15 -20.21
N ALA A 145 -5.48 -3.96 -20.21
CA ALA A 145 -4.03 -3.84 -20.04
C ALA A 145 -3.57 -4.32 -18.66
N VAL A 146 -4.26 -3.91 -17.59
CA VAL A 146 -3.96 -4.35 -16.23
C VAL A 146 -4.14 -5.86 -16.08
N ARG A 147 -5.23 -6.42 -16.62
CA ARG A 147 -5.46 -7.87 -16.61
C ARG A 147 -4.37 -8.64 -17.34
N LYS A 148 -3.92 -8.13 -18.49
CA LYS A 148 -2.82 -8.74 -19.23
C LYS A 148 -1.53 -8.73 -18.41
N GLN A 149 -1.19 -7.61 -17.78
CA GLN A 149 0.00 -7.51 -16.93
C GLN A 149 -0.09 -8.45 -15.72
N LEU A 150 -1.27 -8.59 -15.12
CA LEU A 150 -1.51 -9.53 -14.02
C LEU A 150 -1.26 -10.97 -14.47
N GLN A 151 -1.81 -11.37 -15.62
CA GLN A 151 -1.58 -12.71 -16.19
C GLN A 151 -0.11 -12.97 -16.53
N GLU A 152 0.60 -11.98 -17.07
CA GLU A 152 2.03 -12.09 -17.35
C GLU A 152 2.84 -12.28 -16.05
N GLN A 153 2.52 -11.51 -14.99
CA GLN A 153 3.18 -11.63 -13.69
C GLN A 153 2.90 -12.98 -13.02
N GLU A 154 1.65 -13.46 -13.06
CA GLU A 154 1.29 -14.79 -12.54
C GLU A 154 2.06 -15.90 -13.25
N GLN A 155 2.19 -15.82 -14.57
CA GLN A 155 2.98 -16.77 -15.35
C GLN A 155 4.47 -16.71 -15.01
N GLN A 156 5.02 -15.50 -14.83
CA GLN A 156 6.42 -15.33 -14.43
C GLN A 156 6.69 -15.90 -13.03
N ILE A 157 5.79 -15.67 -12.07
CA ILE A 157 5.89 -16.24 -10.72
C ILE A 157 5.85 -17.77 -10.80
N ALA A 158 4.90 -18.34 -11.54
CA ALA A 158 4.79 -19.78 -11.70
C ALA A 158 6.04 -20.40 -12.36
N GLN A 159 6.64 -19.72 -13.33
CA GLN A 159 7.89 -20.16 -13.95
C GLN A 159 9.07 -20.09 -12.98
N LEU A 160 9.18 -19.02 -12.20
CA LEU A 160 10.21 -18.87 -11.18
C LEU A 160 10.09 -19.92 -10.08
N ASP A 161 8.88 -20.20 -9.61
CA ASP A 161 8.64 -21.20 -8.58
C ASP A 161 8.94 -22.61 -9.10
N ARG A 162 8.55 -22.93 -10.34
CA ARG A 162 8.94 -24.19 -10.98
C ARG A 162 10.47 -24.31 -11.11
N HIS A 163 11.15 -23.24 -11.52
CA HIS A 163 12.60 -23.24 -11.60
C HIS A 163 13.25 -23.45 -10.23
N ARG A 164 12.73 -22.80 -9.18
CA ARG A 164 13.17 -23.02 -7.79
C ARG A 164 12.97 -24.48 -7.40
N GLU A 165 11.79 -25.05 -7.62
CA GLU A 165 11.51 -26.45 -7.30
C GLU A 165 12.49 -27.40 -8.01
N GLU A 166 12.70 -27.24 -9.32
CA GLU A 166 13.62 -28.08 -10.10
C GLU A 166 15.07 -27.97 -9.60
N LEU A 167 15.53 -26.77 -9.24
CA LEU A 167 16.86 -26.55 -8.69
C LEU A 167 17.00 -27.22 -7.32
N GLN A 168 16.03 -27.02 -6.43
CA GLN A 168 16.07 -27.60 -5.09
C GLN A 168 16.02 -29.13 -5.12
N GLN A 169 15.24 -29.73 -6.02
CA GLN A 169 15.21 -31.18 -6.20
C GLN A 169 16.57 -31.73 -6.70
N ARG A 170 17.26 -31.00 -7.59
CA ARG A 170 18.61 -31.39 -8.04
C ARG A 170 19.61 -31.31 -6.89
N GLU A 171 19.60 -30.23 -6.12
CA GLU A 171 20.48 -30.08 -4.97
C GLU A 171 20.16 -31.09 -3.86
N ALA A 172 18.89 -31.47 -3.67
CA ALA A 172 18.54 -32.53 -2.72
C ALA A 172 19.23 -33.87 -3.05
N LEU A 173 19.40 -34.19 -4.34
CA LEU A 173 20.10 -35.39 -4.77
C LEU A 173 21.61 -35.29 -4.52
N THR A 174 22.22 -34.12 -4.76
CA THR A 174 23.64 -33.88 -4.48
C THR A 174 23.89 -33.97 -2.97
N PHE A 175 23.05 -33.36 -2.13
CA PHE A 175 23.13 -33.47 -0.68
C PHE A 175 23.01 -34.90 -0.17
N ARG A 176 22.04 -35.69 -0.65
CA ARG A 176 21.90 -37.11 -0.26
C ARG A 176 23.11 -37.95 -0.66
N TYR A 177 23.72 -37.66 -1.81
CA TYR A 177 24.95 -38.32 -2.23
C TYR A 177 26.12 -37.98 -1.30
N LEU A 178 26.32 -36.69 -1.00
CA LEU A 178 27.35 -36.21 -0.09
C LEU A 178 27.16 -36.77 1.33
N GLU A 179 25.93 -36.83 1.82
CA GLU A 179 25.61 -37.37 3.15
C GLU A 179 25.98 -38.87 3.24
N ARG A 180 25.70 -39.65 2.20
CA ARG A 180 26.12 -41.06 2.15
C ARG A 180 27.63 -41.20 2.13
N GLN A 181 28.30 -40.44 1.27
CA GLN A 181 29.76 -40.45 1.21
C GLN A 181 30.39 -40.07 2.55
N TRP A 182 29.82 -39.08 3.24
CA TRP A 182 30.26 -38.67 4.57
C TRP A 182 30.05 -39.77 5.61
N ARG A 183 28.88 -40.42 5.62
CA ARG A 183 28.61 -41.58 6.50
C ARG A 183 29.57 -42.73 6.25
N ASP A 184 29.84 -43.05 4.99
CA ASP A 184 30.77 -44.13 4.61
C ASP A 184 32.21 -43.83 5.04
N GLN A 185 32.66 -42.58 4.88
CA GLN A 185 33.96 -42.13 5.38
C GLN A 185 34.02 -42.18 6.91
N LEU A 186 32.94 -41.77 7.59
CA LEU A 186 32.86 -41.80 9.04
C LEU A 186 32.93 -43.24 9.57
N HIS A 187 32.21 -44.17 8.95
CA HIS A 187 32.29 -45.60 9.24
C HIS A 187 33.70 -46.15 8.98
N SER A 188 34.32 -45.86 7.83
CA SER A 188 35.68 -46.30 7.53
C SER A 188 36.71 -45.78 8.54
N ASN A 189 36.57 -44.53 8.99
CA ASN A 189 37.44 -43.95 10.02
C ASN A 189 37.24 -44.62 11.38
N LEU A 190 35.99 -44.91 11.76
CA LEU A 190 35.68 -45.63 13.00
C LEU A 190 36.21 -47.07 12.97
N GLU A 191 36.04 -47.78 11.86
CA GLU A 191 36.58 -49.14 11.67
C GLU A 191 38.11 -49.15 11.74
N ARG A 192 38.80 -48.18 11.11
CA ARG A 192 40.27 -48.05 11.25
C ARG A 192 40.70 -47.71 12.67
N ALA A 193 39.94 -46.88 13.39
CA ALA A 193 40.24 -46.54 14.77
C ALA A 193 40.00 -47.72 15.72
N ALA A 194 38.98 -48.54 15.47
CA ALA A 194 38.65 -49.72 16.26
C ALA A 194 39.54 -50.95 15.94
N GLY A 195 40.00 -51.09 14.68
CA GLY A 195 40.89 -52.17 14.25
C GLY A 195 42.38 -51.93 14.53
N ASN A 196 42.76 -50.76 15.04
CA ASN A 196 44.10 -50.44 15.52
C ASN A 196 44.24 -50.60 17.05
N ILE A 197 43.43 -51.48 17.65
CA ILE A 197 43.56 -51.97 19.04
C ILE A 197 44.04 -53.42 19.00
#